data_AF-A0A7C4M0W0-F1
#
_entry.id   AF-A0A7C4M0W0-F1
#
_cell.length_a   1.000
_cell.length_b   1.000
_cell.length_c   1.000
_cell.angle_alpha   90.00
_cell.angle_beta   90.00
_cell.angle_gamma   90.00
#
_symmetry.space_group_name_H-M   'P 1'
#
loop_
_entity.id
_entity.type
_entity.pdbx_description
1 polymer ?
#
loop_
_entity_poly.entity_id
_entity_poly.type
_entity_poly.pdbx_seq_one_letter_code
_entity_poly.pdbx_strand_id
1 'polypeptide(L)'
;MDMAGPLPTEVRNLANIVKIKKLLKGKGVKRIIEKDSKMEFYFSRDFKPSALDISRWQKSFGENLKFFKTSSGDGFEIKMYNKDRLEIIKEVFDLDV
;
A
#
# COMPACT_ATOMS: atom_id res chain seq x y z
N MET A 1 10.33 34.18 -7.66
CA MET A 1 11.63 33.65 -8.11
C MET A 1 11.93 32.44 -7.25
N ASP A 2 11.93 31.25 -7.85
CA ASP A 2 12.27 29.98 -7.18
C ASP A 2 13.78 29.97 -6.90
N MET A 3 14.18 29.84 -5.62
CA MET A 3 15.56 30.08 -5.17
C MET A 3 16.39 28.79 -4.99
N ALA A 4 15.82 27.60 -5.21
CA ALA A 4 16.40 26.36 -4.70
C ALA A 4 17.13 25.47 -5.74
N GLY A 5 17.15 25.81 -7.03
CA GLY A 5 17.68 24.90 -8.05
C GLY A 5 16.85 23.61 -8.19
N PRO A 6 17.34 22.57 -8.91
CA PRO A 6 16.59 21.34 -9.08
C PRO A 6 16.41 20.59 -7.75
N LEU A 7 15.20 20.10 -7.49
CA LEU A 7 14.89 19.36 -6.26
C LEU A 7 15.80 18.13 -6.11
N PRO A 8 16.46 17.95 -4.95
CA PRO A 8 17.20 16.75 -4.62
C PRO A 8 16.32 15.50 -4.71
N THR A 9 16.94 14.37 -5.03
CA THR A 9 16.26 13.08 -5.21
C THR A 9 15.47 12.68 -3.95
N GLU A 10 16.01 12.97 -2.76
CA GLU A 10 15.41 12.68 -1.47
C GLU A 10 14.09 13.46 -1.29
N VAL A 11 14.06 14.73 -1.70
CA VAL A 11 12.87 15.57 -1.62
C VAL A 11 11.80 15.09 -2.61
N ARG A 12 12.22 14.66 -3.81
CA ARG A 12 11.32 14.04 -4.80
C ARG A 12 10.73 12.73 -4.28
N ASN A 13 11.54 11.90 -3.63
CA ASN A 13 11.10 10.64 -3.02
C ASN A 13 10.07 10.90 -1.92
N LEU A 14 10.33 11.88 -1.03
CA LEU A 14 9.38 12.26 0.01
C LEU A 14 8.05 12.75 -0.58
N ALA A 15 8.10 13.61 -1.60
CA ALA A 15 6.89 14.08 -2.28
C ALA A 15 6.07 12.92 -2.88
N ASN A 16 6.74 11.93 -3.48
CA ASN A 16 6.08 10.74 -4.03
C ASN A 16 5.44 9.89 -2.92
N ILE A 17 6.13 9.67 -1.80
CA ILE A 17 5.56 8.97 -0.63
C ILE A 17 4.32 9.70 -0.09
N VAL A 18 4.37 11.04 -0.01
CA VAL A 18 3.22 11.85 0.44
C VAL A 18 2.02 11.71 -0.52
N LYS A 19 2.26 11.72 -1.83
CA LYS A 19 1.21 11.48 -2.84
C LYS A 19 0.58 10.09 -2.67
N ILE A 20 1.40 9.05 -2.57
CA ILE A 20 0.94 7.67 -2.34
C ILE A 20 0.12 7.61 -1.06
N LYS A 21 0.61 8.15 0.05
CA LYS A 21 -0.11 8.17 1.33
C LYS A 21 -1.49 8.82 1.22
N LYS A 22 -1.62 9.90 0.45
CA LYS A 22 -2.91 10.58 0.21
C LYS A 22 -3.87 9.69 -0.58
N LEU A 23 -3.38 9.02 -1.63
CA LEU A 23 -4.19 8.08 -2.44
C LEU A 23 -4.65 6.88 -1.59
N LEU A 24 -3.75 6.30 -0.81
CA LEU A 24 -4.02 5.16 0.07
C LEU A 24 -5.07 5.48 1.14
N LYS A 25 -5.04 6.69 1.71
CA LYS A 25 -6.06 7.15 2.65
C LYS A 25 -7.45 7.17 2.01
N GLY A 26 -7.55 7.57 0.75
CA GLY A 26 -8.80 7.52 -0.02
C GLY A 26 -9.29 6.10 -0.31
N LYS A 27 -8.39 5.12 -0.31
CA LYS A 27 -8.67 3.67 -0.44
C LYS A 27 -8.82 2.97 0.92
N GLY A 28 -9.07 3.73 1.99
CA GLY A 28 -9.35 3.21 3.33
C GLY A 28 -8.15 2.61 4.07
N VAL A 29 -6.94 2.73 3.52
CA VAL A 29 -5.74 2.21 4.17
C VAL A 29 -5.39 3.09 5.35
N LYS A 30 -5.38 2.48 6.53
CA LYS A 30 -5.00 3.13 7.78
C LYS A 30 -3.50 3.02 8.03
N ARG A 31 -2.93 1.85 7.72
CA ARG A 31 -1.54 1.53 8.04
C ARG A 31 -1.01 0.43 7.12
N ILE A 32 0.27 0.54 6.78
CA ILE A 32 1.04 -0.52 6.14
C ILE A 32 2.23 -0.80 7.04
N ILE A 33 2.46 -2.07 7.35
CA ILE A 33 3.61 -2.51 8.16
C ILE A 33 4.39 -3.53 7.33
N GLU A 34 5.70 -3.38 7.33
CA GLU A 34 6.59 -4.46 6.93
C GLU A 34 7.00 -5.23 8.19
N LYS A 35 6.83 -6.54 8.16
CA LYS A 35 7.23 -7.42 9.24
C LYS A 35 7.83 -8.68 8.64
N ASP A 36 9.05 -9.01 9.03
CA ASP A 36 9.78 -10.16 8.52
C ASP A 36 9.81 -10.16 6.97
N SER A 37 9.24 -11.17 6.33
CA SER A 37 9.15 -11.30 4.87
C SER A 37 7.74 -11.03 4.33
N LYS A 38 6.98 -10.14 4.97
CA LYS A 38 5.61 -9.80 4.56
C LYS A 38 5.28 -8.32 4.74
N MET A 39 4.38 -7.83 3.89
CA MET A 39 3.69 -6.55 4.09
C MET A 39 2.27 -6.80 4.59
N GLU A 40 1.91 -6.14 5.68
CA GLU A 40 0.57 -6.15 6.25
C GLU A 40 -0.14 -4.82 5.95
N PHE A 41 -1.33 -4.91 5.37
CA PHE A 41 -2.19 -3.79 5.03
C PHE A 41 -3.38 -3.80 5.98
N TYR A 42 -3.57 -2.67 6.67
CA TYR A 42 -4.66 -2.48 7.62
C TYR A 42 -5.63 -1.42 7.10
N PHE A 43 -6.91 -1.77 7.06
CA PHE A 43 -7.97 -0.84 6.72
C PHE A 43 -8.51 -0.12 7.95
N SER A 44 -9.15 1.04 7.75
CA SER A 44 -9.98 1.63 8.79
C SER A 44 -11.17 0.70 9.10
N ARG A 45 -11.68 0.77 10.34
CA ARG A 45 -12.75 -0.15 10.81
C ARG A 45 -14.01 -0.13 9.93
N ASP A 46 -14.33 1.04 9.38
CA ASP A 46 -15.54 1.24 8.58
C ASP A 46 -15.31 1.02 7.07
N PHE A 47 -14.05 0.79 6.66
CA PHE A 47 -13.75 0.54 5.27
C PHE A 47 -13.88 -0.95 4.94
N LYS A 48 -14.65 -1.23 3.89
CA LYS A 48 -14.81 -2.56 3.35
C LYS A 48 -14.29 -2.55 1.91
N PRO A 49 -13.22 -3.31 1.60
CA PRO A 49 -12.80 -3.51 0.23
C PRO A 49 -13.96 -4.02 -0.63
N SER A 50 -14.00 -3.59 -1.90
CA SER A 50 -15.00 -4.11 -2.83
C SER A 50 -14.71 -5.57 -3.19
N ALA A 51 -15.73 -6.31 -3.64
CA ALA A 51 -15.52 -7.66 -4.15
C ALA A 51 -14.54 -7.69 -5.35
N LEU A 52 -14.52 -6.62 -6.15
CA LEU A 52 -13.58 -6.46 -7.26
C LEU A 52 -12.14 -6.34 -6.77
N ASP A 53 -11.90 -5.54 -5.72
CA ASP A 53 -10.57 -5.40 -5.11
C ASP A 53 -10.09 -6.74 -4.55
N ILE A 54 -10.95 -7.44 -3.81
CA ILE A 54 -10.65 -8.76 -3.23
C ILE A 54 -10.30 -9.75 -4.34
N SER A 55 -11.10 -9.80 -5.41
CA SER A 55 -10.84 -10.69 -6.55
C SER A 55 -9.52 -10.35 -7.25
N ARG A 56 -9.22 -9.07 -7.45
CA ARG A 56 -7.94 -8.62 -8.02
C ARG A 56 -6.78 -9.10 -7.16
N TRP A 57 -6.83 -8.86 -5.84
CA TRP A 57 -5.76 -9.28 -4.94
C TRP A 57 -5.56 -10.80 -4.93
N GLN A 58 -6.64 -11.57 -4.92
CA GLN A 58 -6.56 -13.03 -4.98
C GLN A 58 -5.92 -13.51 -6.29
N LYS A 59 -6.21 -12.85 -7.43
CA LYS A 59 -5.59 -13.17 -8.72
C LYS A 59 -4.10 -12.78 -8.77
N SER A 60 -3.75 -11.59 -8.27
CA SER A 60 -2.37 -11.08 -8.31
C SER A 60 -1.44 -11.82 -7.36
N PHE A 61 -1.90 -12.10 -6.14
CA PHE A 61 -1.04 -12.59 -5.06
C PHE A 61 -1.30 -14.06 -4.68
N GLY A 62 -2.46 -14.62 -5.03
CA GLY A 62 -2.77 -16.04 -4.85
C GLY A 62 -2.50 -16.54 -3.43
N GLU A 63 -1.71 -17.61 -3.31
CA GLU A 63 -1.31 -18.24 -2.04
C GLU A 63 -0.45 -17.34 -1.14
N ASN A 64 0.06 -16.24 -1.67
CA ASN A 64 0.88 -15.29 -0.93
C ASN A 64 0.05 -14.25 -0.18
N LEU A 65 -1.27 -14.22 -0.44
CA LEU A 65 -2.23 -13.35 0.22
C LEU A 65 -2.92 -14.09 1.37
N LYS A 66 -2.98 -13.46 2.54
CA LYS A 66 -3.79 -13.96 3.66
C LYS A 66 -4.57 -12.84 4.31
N PHE A 67 -5.89 -12.99 4.37
CA PHE A 67 -6.77 -12.06 5.07
C PHE A 67 -6.75 -12.34 6.58
N PHE A 68 -6.86 -11.28 7.37
CA PHE A 68 -6.95 -11.37 8.82
C PHE A 68 -7.89 -10.31 9.38
N LYS A 69 -8.38 -10.58 10.60
CA LYS A 69 -9.15 -9.62 11.40
C LYS A 69 -8.33 -9.20 12.60
N THR A 70 -8.36 -7.91 12.93
CA THR A 70 -7.76 -7.40 14.18
C THR A 70 -8.73 -6.44 14.88
N SER A 71 -8.51 -6.21 16.18
CA SER A 71 -9.24 -5.19 16.94
C SER A 71 -9.07 -3.76 16.39
N SER A 72 -8.03 -3.54 15.58
CA SER A 72 -7.69 -2.23 15.01
C SER A 72 -8.23 -2.01 13.58
N GLY A 73 -8.87 -3.02 13.00
CA GLY A 73 -9.36 -3.06 11.61
C GLY A 73 -9.04 -4.40 10.95
N ASP A 74 -9.79 -4.73 9.91
CA ASP A 74 -9.50 -5.87 9.03
C ASP A 74 -8.34 -5.54 8.11
N GLY A 75 -7.71 -6.58 7.57
CA GLY A 75 -6.53 -6.41 6.74
C GLY A 75 -6.15 -7.68 5.99
N PHE A 76 -5.02 -7.59 5.31
CA PHE A 76 -4.37 -8.74 4.70
C PHE A 76 -2.86 -8.59 4.73
N GLU A 77 -2.17 -9.72 4.62
CA GLU A 77 -0.73 -9.79 4.44
C GLU A 77 -0.38 -10.35 3.06
N ILE A 78 0.72 -9.84 2.49
CA ILE A 78 1.33 -10.34 1.27
C ILE A 78 2.77 -10.73 1.59
N LYS A 79 3.16 -11.98 1.29
CA LYS A 79 4.56 -12.41 1.36
C LYS A 79 5.41 -11.68 0.32
N MET A 80 6.53 -11.11 0.75
CA MET A 80 7.47 -10.36 -0.07
C MET A 80 8.56 -11.28 -0.62
N TYR A 81 8.46 -11.69 -1.89
CA TYR A 81 9.52 -12.44 -2.56
C TYR A 81 10.37 -11.49 -3.40
N ASN A 82 11.39 -10.88 -2.79
CA ASN A 82 12.37 -10.00 -3.44
C ASN A 82 11.79 -8.82 -4.25
N LYS A 83 10.50 -8.53 -4.10
CA LYS A 83 9.82 -7.43 -4.80
C LYS A 83 9.95 -6.13 -4.01
N ASP A 84 10.10 -5.03 -4.73
CA ASP A 84 10.16 -3.71 -4.10
C ASP A 84 8.82 -3.37 -3.41
N ARG A 85 8.92 -2.68 -2.27
CA ARG A 85 7.77 -2.36 -1.40
C ARG A 85 6.81 -1.41 -2.08
N LEU A 86 7.33 -0.41 -2.80
CA LEU A 86 6.50 0.54 -3.52
C LEU A 86 5.83 -0.14 -4.70
N GLU A 87 6.51 -1.05 -5.38
CA GLU A 87 5.88 -1.86 -6.44
C GLU A 87 4.72 -2.71 -5.92
N ILE A 88 4.87 -3.37 -4.76
CA ILE A 88 3.77 -4.11 -4.13
C ILE A 88 2.60 -3.17 -3.83
N ILE A 89 2.86 -1.99 -3.25
CA ILE A 89 1.81 -1.01 -2.94
C ILE A 89 1.08 -0.56 -4.21
N LYS A 90 1.83 -0.28 -5.29
CA LYS A 90 1.26 0.15 -6.57
C LYS A 90 0.38 -0.95 -7.17
N GLU A 91 0.83 -2.20 -7.16
CA GLU A 91 0.05 -3.32 -7.67
C GLU A 91 -1.22 -3.59 -6.85
N VAL A 92 -1.12 -3.56 -5.52
CA VAL A 92 -2.27 -3.77 -4.62
C VAL A 92 -3.37 -2.75 -4.89
N PHE A 93 -2.99 -1.48 -5.07
CA PHE A 93 -3.95 -0.37 -5.13
C PHE A 93 -4.14 0.20 -6.54
N ASP A 94 -3.54 -0.42 -7.55
CA ASP A 94 -3.59 0.02 -8.95
C ASP A 94 -3.20 1.51 -9.07
N LEU A 95 -1.98 1.83 -8.63
CA LEU A 95 -1.46 3.20 -8.62
C LEU A 95 -0.45 3.39 -9.76
N ASP A 96 -0.71 4.40 -10.59
CA ASP A 96 0.18 4.86 -11.66
C ASP A 96 0.90 6.16 -11.23
N VAL A 97 1.83 6.03 -10.28
CA VAL A 97 2.61 7.14 -9.70
C VAL A 97 4.07 6.81 -9.52
#